data_AF-A0A2V9HYC0-F1
#
_entry.id   AF-A0A2V9HYC0-F1
#
_cell.length_a   1.000
_cell.length_b   1.000
_cell.length_c   1.000
_cell.angle_alpha   90.00
_cell.angle_beta   90.00
_cell.angle_gamma   90.00
#
_symmetry.space_group_name_H-M   'P 1'
#
loop_
_entity.id
_entity.type
_entity.pdbx_description
1 polymer ?
#
loop_
_entity_poly.entity_id
_entity_poly.type
_entity_poly.pdbx_seq_one_letter_code
_entity_poly.pdbx_strand_id
1 'polypeptide(L)'
;MARGWESKDVESQVEATEAPKQKPHSGPKTPEQLAREEQCKDLQLSRIRIVNDLAAATHPNHRKSLEAALAHLDKKIADLR
;
A
#
# COMPACT_ATOMS: atom_id res chain seq x y z
N MET A 1 -3.35 22.03 8.14
CA MET A 1 -3.47 20.59 8.45
C MET A 1 -3.94 19.81 7.21
N ALA A 2 -3.32 20.07 6.04
CA ALA A 2 -3.48 19.21 4.88
C ALA A 2 -2.46 18.09 5.04
N ARG A 3 -2.89 16.94 5.56
CA ARG A 3 -2.00 15.81 5.82
C ARG A 3 -1.62 15.25 4.45
N GLY A 4 -0.38 15.53 4.03
CA GLY A 4 0.23 15.08 2.79
C GLY A 4 -0.02 13.59 2.59
N TRP A 5 -0.97 13.33 1.71
CA TRP A 5 -0.94 12.16 0.87
C TRP A 5 0.08 12.45 -0.21
N GLU A 6 0.78 11.43 -0.68
CA GLU A 6 1.82 11.50 -1.71
C GLU A 6 3.22 11.77 -1.17
N SER A 7 3.99 10.69 -1.17
CA SER A 7 5.40 10.72 -1.56
C SER A 7 6.31 11.52 -0.64
N LYS A 8 6.51 10.96 0.55
CA LYS A 8 7.87 10.95 1.07
C LYS A 8 8.41 9.57 0.78
N ASP A 9 8.98 9.43 -0.41
CA ASP A 9 9.94 8.41 -0.77
C ASP A 9 10.80 8.10 0.46
N VAL A 10 10.48 7.01 1.15
CA VAL A 10 11.41 6.33 2.03
C VAL A 10 12.22 5.42 1.11
N GLU A 11 13.02 6.08 0.28
CA GLU A 11 14.27 5.53 -0.18
C GLU A 11 15.15 5.44 1.09
N SER A 12 14.95 4.40 1.89
CA SER A 12 15.81 4.14 3.03
C SER A 12 16.11 2.67 3.13
N GLN A 13 17.35 2.40 2.70
CA GLN A 13 18.21 1.33 3.16
C GLN A 13 17.83 -0.06 2.66
N VAL A 14 18.04 -0.25 1.36
CA VAL A 14 18.63 -1.51 0.88
C VAL A 14 20.15 -1.34 0.80
N GLU A 15 20.76 -0.80 1.85
CA GLU A 15 22.21 -0.78 1.96
C GLU A 15 22.64 -1.95 2.86
N ALA A 16 23.57 -2.74 2.32
CA ALA A 16 24.41 -3.72 2.99
C ALA A 16 23.70 -4.95 3.59
N THR A 17 23.78 -6.07 2.87
CA THR A 17 24.48 -7.26 3.39
C THR A 17 24.79 -8.20 2.23
N GLU A 18 25.95 -7.99 1.63
CA GLU A 18 26.70 -9.07 1.00
C GLU A 18 27.20 -10.01 2.11
N ALA A 19 26.74 -11.25 2.15
CA ALA A 19 27.49 -12.36 2.75
C ALA A 19 27.02 -13.70 2.16
N PRO A 20 27.90 -14.49 1.52
CA PRO A 20 27.53 -15.77 0.92
C PRO A 20 27.64 -16.84 2.00
N LYS A 21 26.52 -17.45 2.41
CA LYS A 21 26.53 -18.74 3.11
C LYS A 21 25.16 -19.42 3.09
N GLN A 22 25.05 -20.34 2.13
CA GLN A 22 24.50 -21.69 2.29
C GLN A 22 23.02 -21.84 2.72
N LYS A 23 22.27 -22.48 1.81
CA LYS A 23 21.05 -23.30 1.97
C LYS A 23 19.75 -22.69 1.37
N PRO A 24 18.88 -23.55 0.81
CA PRO A 24 18.26 -23.28 -0.49
C PRO A 24 16.88 -22.62 -0.36
N HIS A 25 16.50 -21.91 -1.42
CA HIS A 25 15.12 -21.59 -1.79
C HIS A 25 14.40 -20.39 -1.14
N SER A 26 15.13 -19.33 -0.80
CA SER A 26 14.59 -17.99 -1.02
C SER A 26 15.76 -17.03 -1.21
N GLY A 27 16.02 -16.64 -2.45
CA GLY A 27 16.96 -15.56 -2.71
C GLY A 27 16.54 -14.29 -1.96
N PRO A 28 17.45 -13.31 -1.76
CA PRO A 28 17.06 -12.01 -1.22
C PRO A 28 15.87 -11.51 -2.05
N LYS A 29 14.75 -11.17 -1.39
CA LYS A 29 13.56 -10.66 -2.07
C LYS A 29 14.03 -9.57 -3.02
N THR A 30 13.76 -9.74 -4.31
CA THR A 30 14.21 -8.76 -5.29
C THR A 30 13.61 -7.41 -4.91
N PRO A 31 14.28 -6.28 -5.20
CA PRO A 31 13.72 -4.94 -4.91
C PRO A 31 12.30 -4.78 -5.47
N GLU A 32 12.01 -5.46 -6.58
CA GLU A 32 10.68 -5.55 -7.19
C GLU A 32 9.62 -6.25 -6.32
N GLN A 33 10.00 -7.30 -5.58
CA GLN A 33 9.10 -7.98 -4.64
C GLN A 33 8.80 -7.10 -3.43
N LEU A 34 9.81 -6.42 -2.89
CA LEU A 34 9.62 -5.45 -1.80
C LEU A 34 8.72 -4.29 -2.23
N ALA A 35 8.96 -3.71 -3.41
CA ALA A 35 8.13 -2.64 -3.95
C ALA A 35 6.66 -3.08 -4.13
N ARG A 36 6.40 -4.30 -4.62
CA ARG A 36 5.03 -4.84 -4.70
C ARG A 36 4.40 -5.01 -3.32
N GLU A 37 5.14 -5.53 -2.34
CA GLU A 37 4.65 -5.68 -0.97
C GLU A 37 4.32 -4.32 -0.33
N GLU A 38 5.15 -3.30 -0.56
CA GLU A 38 4.92 -1.94 -0.09
C GLU A 38 3.70 -1.30 -0.76
N GLN A 39 3.60 -1.39 -2.08
CA GLN A 39 2.43 -0.91 -2.82
C GLN A 39 1.14 -1.56 -2.32
N CYS A 40 1.15 -2.87 -2.07
CA CYS A 40 0.02 -3.57 -1.47
C CYS A 40 -0.33 -3.03 -0.07
N LYS A 41 0.66 -2.84 0.80
CA LYS A 41 0.44 -2.30 2.14
C LYS A 41 -0.13 -0.88 2.09
N ASP A 42 0.36 -0.04 1.21
CA ASP A 42 -0.11 1.33 1.03
C ASP A 42 -1.57 1.38 0.58
N LEU A 43 -1.94 0.54 -0.39
CA LEU A 43 -3.32 0.43 -0.84
C LEU A 43 -4.23 -0.11 0.27
N GLN A 44 -3.77 -1.08 1.07
CA GLN A 44 -4.51 -1.60 2.22
C GLN A 44 -4.74 -0.53 3.29
N LEU A 45 -3.72 0.27 3.63
CA LEU A 45 -3.86 1.39 4.56
C LEU A 45 -4.88 2.42 4.04
N SER A 46 -4.84 2.68 2.75
CA SER A 46 -5.77 3.59 2.07
C SER A 46 -7.21 3.08 2.15
N ARG A 47 -7.40 1.78 1.91
CA ARG A 47 -8.70 1.10 2.04
C ARG A 47 -9.28 1.25 3.44
N ILE A 48 -8.47 1.00 4.47
CA ILE A 48 -8.89 1.12 5.88
C ILE A 48 -9.35 2.55 6.19
N ARG A 49 -8.63 3.56 5.70
CA ARG A 49 -9.03 4.97 5.88
C ARG A 49 -10.37 5.28 5.21
N ILE A 50 -10.55 4.88 3.95
CA ILE A 50 -11.82 5.10 3.23
C ILE A 50 -12.99 4.43 3.94
N VAL A 51 -12.82 3.21 4.48
CA VAL A 51 -13.85 2.51 5.26
C VAL A 51 -14.19 3.28 6.54
N ASN A 52 -13.18 3.79 7.25
CA ASN A 52 -13.40 4.61 8.45
C ASN A 52 -14.11 5.93 8.11
N ASP A 53 -13.72 6.58 7.00
CA ASP A 53 -14.37 7.79 6.52
C ASP A 53 -15.82 7.51 6.11
N LEU A 54 -16.12 6.36 5.51
CA LEU A 54 -17.48 5.92 5.19
C LEU A 54 -18.35 5.73 6.43
N ALA A 55 -17.76 5.21 7.51
CA ALA A 55 -18.42 5.04 8.80
C ALA A 55 -18.75 6.40 9.44
N ALA A 56 -17.86 7.39 9.31
CA ALA A 56 -18.07 8.75 9.82
C ALA A 56 -18.90 9.64 8.86
N ALA A 57 -18.98 9.30 7.58
CA ALA A 57 -19.62 10.11 6.55
C ALA A 57 -21.15 10.11 6.72
N THR A 58 -21.70 11.29 6.98
CA THR A 58 -23.15 11.54 7.07
C THR A 58 -23.74 12.03 5.76
N HIS A 59 -22.93 12.63 4.87
CA HIS A 59 -23.40 13.18 3.61
C HIS A 59 -23.48 12.11 2.49
N PRO A 60 -24.63 11.97 1.80
CA PRO A 60 -24.83 10.90 0.82
C PRO A 60 -23.93 11.03 -0.41
N ASN A 61 -23.64 12.24 -0.89
CA ASN A 61 -22.73 12.45 -2.02
C ASN A 61 -21.29 12.11 -1.65
N HIS A 62 -20.88 12.44 -0.41
CA HIS A 62 -19.54 12.12 0.08
C HIS A 62 -19.36 10.61 0.23
N ARG A 63 -20.36 9.90 0.77
CA ARG A 63 -20.39 8.43 0.83
C ARG A 63 -20.23 7.79 -0.54
N LYS A 64 -20.98 8.23 -1.55
CA LYS A 64 -20.86 7.72 -2.92
C LYS A 64 -19.43 7.87 -3.48
N SER A 65 -18.79 9.01 -3.25
CA SER A 65 -17.39 9.21 -3.66
C SER A 65 -16.42 8.28 -2.93
N LEU A 66 -16.62 8.06 -1.62
CA LEU A 66 -15.81 7.13 -0.83
C LEU A 66 -16.02 5.67 -1.27
N GLU A 67 -17.25 5.25 -1.57
CA GLU A 67 -17.56 3.92 -2.11
C GLU A 67 -16.89 3.69 -3.46
N ALA A 68 -16.92 4.67 -4.36
CA ALA A 68 -16.24 4.58 -5.66
C ALA A 68 -14.72 4.49 -5.48
N ALA A 69 -14.14 5.29 -4.58
CA ALA A 69 -12.73 5.22 -4.24
C ALA A 69 -12.34 3.86 -3.63
N LEU A 70 -13.20 3.30 -2.76
CA LEU A 70 -12.99 1.98 -2.16
C LEU A 70 -12.95 0.89 -3.22
N ALA A 71 -13.92 0.88 -4.14
CA ALA A 71 -13.97 -0.09 -5.23
C ALA A 71 -12.72 -0.01 -6.14
N HIS A 72 -12.23 1.19 -6.39
CA HIS A 72 -11.01 1.39 -7.17
C HIS A 72 -9.76 0.87 -6.44
N LEU A 73 -9.64 1.11 -5.14
CA LEU A 73 -8.54 0.57 -4.32
C LEU A 73 -8.59 -0.97 -4.25
N ASP A 74 -9.77 -1.55 -4.04
CA ASP A 74 -9.96 -3.00 -4.00
C ASP A 74 -9.57 -3.66 -5.32
N LYS A 75 -9.89 -3.04 -6.45
CA LYS A 75 -9.45 -3.52 -7.76
C LYS A 75 -7.93 -3.48 -7.91
N LYS A 76 -7.26 -2.41 -7.48
CA LYS A 76 -5.79 -2.31 -7.52
C LYS A 76 -5.11 -3.34 -6.62
N ILE A 77 -5.66 -3.59 -5.44
CA ILE A 77 -5.14 -4.62 -4.52
C ILE A 77 -5.30 -6.01 -5.14
N ALA A 78 -6.43 -6.28 -5.81
CA ALA A 78 -6.66 -7.54 -6.50
C ALA A 78 -5.72 -7.75 -7.69
N ASP A 79 -5.37 -6.68 -8.42
CA ASP A 79 -4.45 -6.73 -9.56
C ASP A 79 -2.97 -6.94 -9.14
N LEU A 80 -2.60 -6.46 -7.95
CA LEU A 80 -1.25 -6.62 -7.40
C LEU A 80 -1.02 -7.93 -6.65
N ARG A 81 -2.08 -8.71 -6.40
CA ARG A 81 -2.04 -9.97 -5.66
C ARG A 81 -1.89 -11.17 -6.58
#